data_AF-A0A7H8Q9G4-F1
#
_entry.id   AF-A0A7H8Q9G4-F1
#
_cell.length_a   1.000
_cell.length_b   1.000
_cell.length_c   1.000
_cell.angle_alpha   90.00
_cell.angle_beta   90.00
_cell.angle_gamma   90.00
#
_symmetry.space_group_name_H-M   'P 1'
#
loop_
_entity.id
_entity.type
_entity.pdbx_description
1 polymer ?
#
loop_
_entity_poly.entity_id
_entity_poly.type
_entity_poly.pdbx_seq_one_letter_code
_entity_poly.pdbx_strand_id
1 'polypeptide(L)'
;MNAAEAQFNGVVLLYGYLQRLFVYGKIKSLVGTKPEELKLERLSSHLDAASAVFGNFDRQNGLTKIQKQQMLDALQTAEELMPLTLNAPKEPQLEDQLAVAGAALYAEEYINNGLMHFGKLFNPQVEDRFRQHIPYFQNRVNSINYFVEKVENQKSLAFNETKQLTSWYEDVLGNAAHISDDFQQIHQYLDA
;
A
#
# COMPACT_ATOMS: atom_id res chain seq x y z
N MET A 1 0.63 -19.54 -13.73
CA MET A 1 -0.33 -19.08 -12.72
C MET A 1 -1.72 -19.48 -13.20
N ASN A 2 -2.52 -20.16 -12.38
CA ASN A 2 -3.93 -20.44 -12.72
C ASN A 2 -4.81 -19.20 -12.45
N ALA A 3 -6.09 -19.23 -12.86
CA ALA A 3 -6.99 -18.08 -12.71
C ALA A 3 -7.18 -17.66 -11.23
N ALA A 4 -7.36 -18.63 -10.32
CA ALA A 4 -7.53 -18.34 -8.89
C ALA A 4 -6.26 -17.74 -8.26
N GLU A 5 -5.08 -18.23 -8.64
CA GLU A 5 -3.80 -17.65 -8.25
C GLU A 5 -3.66 -16.21 -8.77
N ALA A 6 -4.02 -15.97 -10.04
CA ALA A 6 -3.97 -14.64 -10.65
C ALA A 6 -4.86 -13.66 -9.89
N GLN A 7 -6.12 -14.03 -9.69
CA GLN A 7 -7.09 -13.21 -8.97
C GLN A 7 -6.66 -12.93 -7.54
N PHE A 8 -6.14 -13.92 -6.80
CA PHE A 8 -5.63 -13.67 -5.46
C PHE A 8 -4.44 -12.71 -5.46
N ASN A 9 -3.52 -12.85 -6.42
CA ASN A 9 -2.40 -11.93 -6.56
C ASN A 9 -2.88 -10.49 -6.88
N GLY A 10 -3.90 -10.35 -7.72
CA GLY A 10 -4.56 -9.06 -7.98
C GLY A 10 -5.10 -8.42 -6.70
N VAL A 11 -5.78 -9.20 -5.85
CA VAL A 11 -6.29 -8.74 -4.54
C VAL A 11 -5.15 -8.33 -3.61
N VAL A 12 -4.06 -9.10 -3.54
CA VAL A 12 -2.87 -8.76 -2.72
C VAL A 12 -2.29 -7.40 -3.10
N LEU A 13 -2.08 -7.18 -4.40
CA LEU A 13 -1.52 -5.92 -4.90
C LEU A 13 -2.48 -4.75 -4.69
N LEU A 14 -3.77 -4.95 -4.99
CA LEU A 14 -4.82 -3.94 -4.74
C LEU A 14 -4.88 -3.54 -3.27
N TYR A 15 -4.84 -4.52 -2.36
CA TYR A 15 -4.85 -4.26 -0.92
C TYR A 15 -3.66 -3.40 -0.49
N GLY A 16 -2.46 -3.65 -1.05
CA GLY A 16 -1.29 -2.80 -0.83
C GLY A 16 -1.53 -1.33 -1.23
N TYR A 17 -2.12 -1.09 -2.40
CA TYR A 17 -2.43 0.26 -2.88
C TYR A 17 -3.53 0.96 -2.07
N LEU A 18 -4.56 0.23 -1.64
CA LEU A 18 -5.57 0.77 -0.72
C LEU A 18 -4.96 1.14 0.63
N GLN A 19 -4.06 0.30 1.15
CA GLN A 19 -3.32 0.57 2.39
C GLN A 19 -2.40 1.79 2.24
N ARG A 20 -1.73 1.95 1.10
CA ARG A 20 -0.94 3.16 0.80
C ARG A 20 -1.77 4.42 1.00
N LEU A 21 -2.94 4.48 0.37
CA LEU A 21 -3.84 5.65 0.44
C LEU A 21 -4.36 5.90 1.86
N PHE A 22 -4.74 4.83 2.55
CA PHE A 22 -5.24 4.93 3.93
C PHE A 22 -4.15 5.43 4.90
N VAL A 23 -2.94 4.85 4.82
CA VAL A 23 -1.80 5.24 5.65
C VAL A 23 -1.36 6.68 5.33
N TYR A 24 -1.38 7.10 4.07
CA TYR A 24 -1.10 8.48 3.68
C TYR A 24 -1.99 9.47 4.45
N GLY A 25 -3.31 9.25 4.43
CA GLY A 25 -4.26 10.08 5.17
C GLY A 25 -4.03 10.04 6.68
N LYS A 26 -3.75 8.85 7.22
CA LYS A 26 -3.48 8.68 8.64
C LYS A 26 -2.23 9.44 9.09
N ILE A 27 -1.12 9.35 8.36
CA ILE A 27 0.11 10.08 8.67
C ILE A 27 -0.15 11.59 8.62
N LYS A 28 -0.77 12.10 7.54
CA LYS A 28 -1.14 13.52 7.41
C LYS A 28 -1.91 14.03 8.63
N SER A 29 -2.92 13.26 9.05
CA SER A 29 -3.73 13.60 10.23
C SER A 29 -2.90 13.67 11.52
N LEU A 30 -1.93 12.77 11.70
CA LEU A 30 -1.08 12.74 12.90
C LEU A 30 -0.08 13.90 12.93
N VAL A 31 0.47 14.27 11.77
CA VAL A 31 1.45 15.36 11.67
C VAL A 31 0.81 16.74 11.40
N GLY A 32 -0.46 16.89 11.75
CA GLY A 32 -1.15 18.19 11.76
C GLY A 32 -1.44 18.80 10.38
N THR A 33 -1.30 18.04 9.29
CA THR A 33 -1.72 18.48 7.96
C THR A 33 -3.15 18.05 7.73
N LYS A 34 -4.00 18.97 7.27
CA LYS A 34 -5.39 18.61 6.93
C LYS A 34 -5.36 17.52 5.84
N PRO A 35 -5.88 16.32 6.11
CA PRO A 35 -6.11 15.36 5.04
C PRO A 35 -7.04 16.00 4.00
N GLU A 36 -7.00 15.54 2.76
CA GLU A 36 -8.13 15.76 1.85
C GLU A 36 -9.32 14.90 2.35
N GLU A 37 -9.90 15.30 3.50
CA GLU A 37 -10.79 14.50 4.38
C GLU A 37 -11.90 13.80 3.60
N LEU A 38 -12.48 14.46 2.61
CA LEU A 38 -13.66 14.00 1.88
C LEU A 38 -13.41 12.85 0.90
N LYS A 39 -12.16 12.49 0.59
CA LYS A 39 -11.87 11.45 -0.41
C LYS A 39 -11.51 10.09 0.19
N LEU A 40 -11.02 10.04 1.42
CA LEU A 40 -10.46 8.82 2.03
C LEU A 40 -11.50 8.01 2.82
N GLU A 41 -12.65 8.58 3.16
CA GLU A 41 -13.75 7.86 3.85
C GLU A 41 -14.24 6.64 3.04
N ARG A 42 -14.16 6.71 1.71
CA ARG A 42 -14.51 5.62 0.80
C ARG A 42 -13.52 4.43 0.88
N LEU A 43 -12.31 4.63 1.40
CA LEU A 43 -11.29 3.57 1.42
C LEU A 43 -11.59 2.47 2.43
N SER A 44 -12.22 2.80 3.56
CA SER A 44 -12.45 1.83 4.64
C SER A 44 -13.31 0.65 4.17
N SER A 45 -14.39 0.92 3.42
CA SER A 45 -15.24 -0.15 2.88
C SER A 45 -14.54 -1.00 1.83
N HIS A 46 -13.68 -0.41 1.00
CA HIS A 46 -12.87 -1.15 0.03
C HIS A 46 -11.79 -2.00 0.70
N LEU A 47 -11.15 -1.50 1.76
CA LEU A 47 -10.21 -2.24 2.60
C LEU A 47 -10.88 -3.42 3.29
N ASP A 48 -12.08 -3.22 3.85
CA ASP A 48 -12.84 -4.28 4.49
C ASP A 48 -13.23 -5.37 3.49
N ALA A 49 -13.67 -4.99 2.29
CA ALA A 49 -14.00 -5.93 1.22
C ALA A 49 -12.76 -6.75 0.78
N ALA A 50 -11.63 -6.08 0.54
CA ALA A 50 -10.39 -6.75 0.16
C ALA A 50 -9.85 -7.66 1.28
N SER A 51 -9.94 -7.23 2.54
CA SER A 51 -9.57 -8.04 3.71
C SER A 51 -10.46 -9.27 3.87
N ALA A 52 -11.77 -9.13 3.63
CA ALA A 52 -12.72 -10.25 3.67
C ALA A 52 -12.42 -11.31 2.60
N VAL A 53 -12.06 -10.85 1.38
CA VAL A 53 -11.58 -11.73 0.30
C VAL A 53 -10.28 -12.42 0.70
N PHE A 54 -9.33 -11.67 1.27
CA PHE A 54 -8.05 -12.19 1.71
C PHE A 54 -8.20 -13.32 2.74
N GLY A 55 -9.08 -13.15 3.74
CA GLY A 55 -9.31 -14.13 4.78
C GLY A 55 -10.09 -15.38 4.35
N ASN A 56 -10.89 -15.29 3.28
CA ASN A 56 -11.84 -16.35 2.88
C ASN A 56 -11.76 -16.70 1.39
N PHE A 57 -10.58 -16.58 0.78
CA PHE A 57 -10.42 -16.81 -0.66
C PHE A 57 -10.69 -18.27 -1.04
N ASP A 58 -11.55 -18.48 -2.04
CA ASP A 58 -11.78 -19.81 -2.62
C ASP A 58 -10.66 -20.14 -3.60
N ARG A 59 -9.76 -21.03 -3.18
CA ARG A 59 -8.59 -21.43 -3.98
C ARG A 59 -8.95 -22.25 -5.22
N GLN A 60 -10.15 -22.81 -5.28
CA GLN A 60 -10.60 -23.64 -6.41
C GLN A 60 -11.32 -22.80 -7.46
N ASN A 61 -12.23 -21.94 -7.02
CA ASN A 61 -13.11 -21.18 -7.92
C ASN A 61 -12.70 -19.70 -8.08
N GLY A 62 -11.79 -19.21 -7.23
CA GLY A 62 -11.37 -17.81 -7.23
C GLY A 62 -12.42 -16.85 -6.69
N LEU A 63 -12.47 -15.64 -7.23
CA LEU A 63 -13.43 -14.62 -6.86
C LEU A 63 -14.83 -14.97 -7.38
N THR A 64 -15.83 -14.83 -6.50
CA THR A 64 -17.22 -14.77 -6.95
C THR A 64 -17.45 -13.52 -7.82
N LYS A 65 -18.50 -13.53 -8.64
CA LYS A 65 -18.87 -12.36 -9.47
C LYS A 65 -19.03 -11.07 -8.64
N ILE A 66 -19.58 -11.19 -7.43
CA ILE A 66 -19.77 -10.05 -6.53
C ILE A 66 -18.42 -9.53 -6.02
N GLN A 67 -17.56 -10.43 -5.52
CA GLN A 67 -16.23 -10.05 -5.04
C GLN A 67 -15.38 -9.43 -6.16
N LYS A 68 -15.44 -9.99 -7.37
CA LYS A 68 -14.75 -9.43 -8.54
C LYS A 68 -15.18 -7.99 -8.81
N GLN A 69 -16.49 -7.72 -8.86
CA GLN A 69 -16.99 -6.37 -9.05
C GLN A 69 -16.53 -5.42 -7.93
N GLN A 70 -16.59 -5.86 -6.67
CA GLN A 70 -16.12 -5.08 -5.53
C GLN A 70 -14.62 -4.73 -5.63
N MET A 71 -13.79 -5.66 -6.13
CA MET A 71 -12.36 -5.42 -6.33
C MET A 71 -12.08 -4.47 -7.50
N LEU A 72 -12.87 -4.54 -8.58
CA LEU A 72 -12.77 -3.60 -9.68
C LEU A 72 -13.19 -2.18 -9.26
N ASP A 73 -14.28 -2.04 -8.48
CA ASP A 73 -14.71 -0.75 -7.94
C ASP A 73 -13.66 -0.15 -6.97
N ALA A 74 -13.02 -1.02 -6.18
CA ALA A 74 -11.92 -0.64 -5.31
C ALA A 74 -10.66 -0.23 -6.09
N LEU A 75 -10.34 -0.94 -7.19
CA LEU A 75 -9.24 -0.59 -8.09
C LEU A 75 -9.47 0.78 -8.71
N GLN A 76 -10.66 1.04 -9.25
CA GLN A 76 -11.01 2.36 -9.79
C GLN A 76 -10.85 3.46 -8.73
N THR A 77 -11.31 3.21 -7.50
CA THR A 77 -11.15 4.18 -6.41
C THR A 77 -9.67 4.39 -6.06
N ALA A 78 -8.85 3.34 -6.09
CA ALA A 78 -7.41 3.47 -5.87
C ALA A 78 -6.74 4.29 -6.97
N GLU A 79 -7.07 4.04 -8.24
CA GLU A 79 -6.59 4.81 -9.40
C GLU A 79 -6.92 6.29 -9.29
N GLU A 80 -8.18 6.62 -8.98
CA GLU A 80 -8.66 8.00 -8.83
C GLU A 80 -7.92 8.77 -7.72
N LEU A 81 -7.55 8.08 -6.64
CA LEU A 81 -6.96 8.69 -5.45
C LEU A 81 -5.43 8.62 -5.42
N MET A 82 -4.80 7.76 -6.23
CA MET A 82 -3.35 7.59 -6.24
C MET A 82 -2.55 8.89 -6.46
N PRO A 83 -2.98 9.84 -7.31
CA PRO A 83 -2.29 11.11 -7.49
C PRO A 83 -2.07 11.90 -6.18
N LEU A 84 -2.90 11.67 -5.15
CA LEU A 84 -2.72 12.30 -3.83
C LEU A 84 -1.38 11.95 -3.18
N THR A 85 -0.79 10.80 -3.53
CA THR A 85 0.47 10.32 -2.95
C THR A 85 1.67 10.53 -3.89
N LEU A 86 1.44 11.03 -5.11
CA LEU A 86 2.45 11.13 -6.16
C LEU A 86 2.70 12.57 -6.61
N ASN A 87 1.70 13.45 -6.46
CA ASN A 87 1.82 14.85 -6.83
C ASN A 87 2.64 15.59 -5.77
N ALA A 88 3.96 15.51 -5.92
CA ALA A 88 4.91 16.24 -5.10
C ALA A 88 4.78 17.75 -5.32
N PRO A 89 4.59 18.56 -4.26
CA PRO A 89 4.83 19.99 -4.37
C PRO A 89 6.30 20.25 -4.72
N LYS A 90 6.58 21.37 -5.40
CA LYS A 90 7.94 21.75 -5.83
C LYS A 90 8.94 21.83 -4.68
N GLU A 91 8.46 22.18 -3.49
CA GLU A 91 9.23 22.25 -2.24
C GLU A 91 8.46 21.49 -1.14
N PRO A 92 8.64 20.16 -1.04
CA PRO A 92 7.87 19.34 -0.11
C PRO A 92 8.29 19.59 1.33
N GLN A 93 7.30 19.85 2.18
CA GLN A 93 7.52 19.97 3.62
C GLN A 93 7.83 18.60 4.21
N LEU A 94 8.37 18.59 5.44
CA LEU A 94 8.74 17.36 6.14
C LEU A 94 7.54 16.39 6.24
N GLU A 95 6.37 16.94 6.53
CA GLU A 95 5.10 16.24 6.68
C GLU A 95 4.64 15.60 5.37
N ASP A 96 4.87 16.27 4.24
CA ASP A 96 4.57 15.75 2.90
C ASP A 96 5.45 14.54 2.59
N GLN A 97 6.76 14.68 2.81
CA GLN A 97 7.74 13.62 2.57
C GLN A 97 7.42 12.40 3.45
N LEU A 98 7.10 12.63 4.72
CA LEU A 98 6.79 11.59 5.68
C LEU A 98 5.51 10.83 5.32
N ALA A 99 4.46 11.54 4.89
CA ALA A 99 3.23 10.90 4.46
C ALA A 99 3.42 10.07 3.19
N VAL A 100 4.11 10.60 2.17
CA VAL A 100 4.34 9.90 0.90
C VAL A 100 5.25 8.68 1.08
N ALA A 101 6.40 8.85 1.72
CA ALA A 101 7.34 7.75 1.95
C ALA A 101 6.75 6.71 2.90
N GLY A 102 6.13 7.15 4.01
CA GLY A 102 5.52 6.27 4.99
C GLY A 102 4.42 5.40 4.39
N ALA A 103 3.53 5.99 3.61
CA ALA A 103 2.47 5.28 2.90
C ALA A 103 3.01 4.18 1.98
N ALA A 104 4.05 4.49 1.19
CA ALA A 104 4.64 3.53 0.26
C ALA A 104 5.32 2.36 1.00
N LEU A 105 6.09 2.64 2.06
CA LEU A 105 6.79 1.61 2.82
C LEU A 105 5.84 0.69 3.57
N TYR A 106 4.73 1.22 4.09
CA TYR A 106 3.65 0.40 4.64
C TYR A 106 3.02 -0.49 3.58
N ALA A 107 2.75 0.05 2.38
CA ALA A 107 2.21 -0.73 1.27
C ALA A 107 3.13 -1.88 0.86
N GLU A 108 4.44 -1.65 0.80
CA GLU A 108 5.43 -2.69 0.54
C GLU A 108 5.39 -3.82 1.60
N GLU A 109 5.28 -3.47 2.89
CA GLU A 109 5.12 -4.45 3.97
C GLU A 109 3.83 -5.27 3.80
N TYR A 110 2.70 -4.60 3.51
CA TYR A 110 1.43 -5.28 3.27
C TYR A 110 1.48 -6.22 2.06
N ILE A 111 2.12 -5.79 0.96
CA ILE A 111 2.33 -6.63 -0.22
C ILE A 111 3.20 -7.84 0.12
N ASN A 112 4.30 -7.66 0.86
CA ASN A 112 5.14 -8.77 1.31
C ASN A 112 4.34 -9.80 2.12
N ASN A 113 3.56 -9.33 3.09
CA ASN A 113 2.70 -10.19 3.91
C ASN A 113 1.61 -10.87 3.08
N GLY A 114 1.07 -10.18 2.09
CA GLY A 114 0.11 -10.72 1.14
C GLY A 114 0.70 -11.81 0.26
N LEU A 115 1.92 -11.63 -0.22
CA LEU A 115 2.66 -12.62 -1.01
C LEU A 115 3.06 -13.84 -0.18
N MET A 116 3.37 -13.66 1.10
CA MET A 116 3.52 -14.80 2.00
C MET A 116 2.21 -15.60 2.13
N HIS A 117 1.08 -14.91 2.23
CA HIS A 117 -0.22 -15.58 2.29
C HIS A 117 -0.54 -16.28 0.97
N PHE A 118 -0.28 -15.64 -0.17
CA PHE A 118 -0.34 -16.28 -1.48
C PHE A 118 0.47 -17.59 -1.48
N GLY A 119 1.69 -17.56 -0.95
CA GLY A 119 2.54 -18.74 -0.84
C GLY A 119 1.90 -19.85 0.00
N LYS A 120 1.29 -19.52 1.15
CA LYS A 120 0.53 -20.48 1.96
C LYS A 120 -0.64 -21.10 1.21
N LEU A 121 -1.29 -20.33 0.34
CA LEU A 121 -2.46 -20.79 -0.41
C LEU A 121 -2.08 -21.68 -1.59
N PHE A 122 -1.01 -21.32 -2.32
CA PHE A 122 -0.72 -21.87 -3.65
C PHE A 122 0.70 -22.38 -3.84
N ASN A 123 1.71 -21.84 -3.17
CA ASN A 123 3.12 -22.19 -3.39
C ASN A 123 4.01 -21.96 -2.15
N PRO A 124 4.35 -23.01 -1.38
CA PRO A 124 5.18 -22.89 -0.18
C PRO A 124 6.56 -22.25 -0.42
N GLN A 125 7.16 -22.42 -1.61
CA GLN A 125 8.45 -21.79 -1.91
C GLN A 125 8.35 -20.26 -1.98
N VAL A 126 7.20 -19.76 -2.43
CA VAL A 126 6.90 -18.33 -2.43
C VAL A 126 6.78 -17.82 -0.99
N GLU A 127 6.10 -18.57 -0.12
CA GLU A 127 5.99 -18.22 1.30
C GLU A 127 7.37 -18.08 1.96
N ASP A 128 8.23 -19.09 1.81
CA ASP A 128 9.57 -19.09 2.42
C ASP A 128 10.43 -17.93 1.94
N ARG A 129 10.36 -17.61 0.64
CA ARG A 129 11.07 -16.47 0.05
C ARG A 129 10.64 -15.15 0.69
N PHE A 130 9.34 -14.87 0.75
CA PHE A 130 8.85 -13.58 1.27
C PHE A 130 8.91 -13.48 2.80
N ARG A 131 8.91 -14.62 3.51
CA ARG A 131 9.16 -14.69 4.95
C ARG A 131 10.55 -14.15 5.32
N GLN A 132 11.57 -14.39 4.49
CA GLN A 132 12.92 -13.90 4.73
C GLN A 132 13.02 -12.36 4.67
N HIS A 133 12.07 -11.69 4.02
CA HIS A 133 12.07 -10.23 3.87
C HIS A 133 11.35 -9.50 5.02
N ILE A 134 10.68 -10.21 5.93
CA ILE A 134 9.95 -9.58 7.05
C ILE A 134 10.81 -8.58 7.84
N PRO A 135 12.05 -8.91 8.28
CA PRO A 135 12.83 -7.98 9.09
C PRO A 135 13.17 -6.68 8.35
N TYR A 136 13.32 -6.74 7.02
CA TYR A 136 13.63 -5.58 6.19
C TYR A 136 12.45 -4.60 6.16
N PHE A 137 11.23 -5.08 5.88
CA PHE A 137 10.04 -4.23 5.84
C PHE A 137 9.66 -3.69 7.22
N GLN A 138 9.73 -4.54 8.25
CA GLN A 138 9.45 -4.11 9.63
C GLN A 138 10.41 -3.02 10.11
N ASN A 139 11.70 -3.09 9.78
CA ASN A 139 12.66 -2.05 10.15
C ASN A 139 12.29 -0.69 9.53
N ARG A 140 11.92 -0.69 8.24
CA ARG A 140 11.49 0.51 7.51
C ARG A 140 10.22 1.11 8.11
N VAL A 141 9.21 0.29 8.36
CA VAL A 141 7.95 0.72 8.99
C VAL A 141 8.19 1.25 10.41
N ASN A 142 9.03 0.59 11.21
CA ASN A 142 9.40 1.07 12.54
C ASN A 142 10.12 2.43 12.50
N SER A 143 10.97 2.64 11.50
CA SER A 143 11.64 3.94 11.30
C SER A 143 10.63 5.04 10.98
N ILE A 144 9.66 4.77 10.09
CA ILE A 144 8.57 5.71 9.79
C ILE A 144 7.74 6.02 11.03
N ASN A 145 7.35 5.01 11.81
CA ASN A 145 6.59 5.21 13.05
C ASN A 145 7.33 6.11 14.02
N TYR A 146 8.63 5.89 14.18
CA TYR A 146 9.47 6.73 15.01
C TYR A 146 9.56 8.18 14.50
N PHE A 147 9.63 8.38 13.17
CA PHE A 147 9.64 9.72 12.59
C PHE A 147 8.30 10.44 12.77
N VAL A 148 7.18 9.73 12.56
CA VAL A 148 5.82 10.24 12.79
C VAL A 148 5.64 10.65 14.24
N GLU A 149 6.01 9.79 15.20
CA GLU A 149 5.94 10.10 16.62
C GLU A 149 6.75 11.35 16.98
N LYS A 150 7.96 11.51 16.43
CA LYS A 150 8.77 12.72 16.65
C LYS A 150 8.07 13.98 16.15
N VAL A 151 7.58 13.96 14.92
CA VAL A 151 6.95 15.12 14.28
C VAL A 151 5.63 15.47 14.98
N GLU A 152 4.80 14.48 15.33
CA GLU A 152 3.58 14.66 16.12
C GLU A 152 3.88 15.36 17.47
N ASN A 153 4.99 15.00 18.11
CA ASN A 153 5.47 15.62 19.35
C ASN A 153 6.28 16.91 19.14
N GLN A 154 6.21 17.53 17.94
CA GLN A 154 6.90 18.78 17.57
C GLN A 154 8.43 18.71 17.71
N LYS A 155 9.01 17.51 17.60
CA LYS A 155 10.46 17.29 17.62
C LYS A 155 10.98 17.24 16.18
N SER A 156 12.12 17.89 15.95
CA SER A 156 12.82 17.79 14.68
C SER A 156 13.46 16.42 14.49
N LEU A 157 13.49 15.94 13.25
CA LEU A 157 14.31 14.81 12.86
C LEU A 157 15.80 15.22 12.88
N ALA A 158 16.67 14.28 13.26
CA ALA A 158 18.11 14.44 13.14
C ALA A 158 18.54 14.42 11.66
N PHE A 159 19.72 14.96 11.36
CA PHE A 159 20.21 15.07 9.98
C PHE A 159 20.20 13.74 9.20
N ASN A 160 20.61 12.65 9.84
CA ASN A 160 20.61 11.31 9.24
C ASN A 160 19.19 10.78 8.99
N GLU A 161 18.24 11.08 9.88
CA GLU A 161 16.83 10.71 9.76
C GLU A 161 16.16 11.46 8.61
N THR A 162 16.38 12.78 8.52
CA THR A 162 15.92 13.60 7.40
C THR A 162 16.49 13.07 6.08
N LYS A 163 17.81 12.82 6.02
CA LYS A 163 18.44 12.28 4.81
C LYS A 163 17.85 10.93 4.39
N GLN A 164 17.58 10.05 5.34
CA GLN A 164 16.96 8.75 5.08
C GLN A 164 15.53 8.91 4.55
N LEU A 165 14.73 9.77 5.18
CA LEU A 165 13.37 10.06 4.74
C LEU A 165 13.35 10.65 3.31
N THR A 166 14.22 11.62 3.03
CA THR A 166 14.33 12.22 1.70
C THR A 166 14.71 11.18 0.65
N SER A 167 15.65 10.28 0.95
CA SER A 167 16.00 9.18 0.04
C SER A 167 14.79 8.29 -0.27
N TRP A 168 14.00 7.90 0.73
CA TRP A 168 12.80 7.10 0.50
C TRP A 168 11.74 7.85 -0.28
N TYR A 169 11.56 9.14 0.00
CA TYR A 169 10.64 9.99 -0.73
C TYR A 169 11.02 10.09 -2.21
N GLU A 170 12.29 10.33 -2.51
CA GLU A 170 12.82 10.39 -3.89
C GLU A 170 12.65 9.04 -4.60
N ASP A 171 12.95 7.92 -3.94
CA ASP A 171 12.74 6.58 -4.48
C ASP A 171 11.27 6.35 -4.86
N VAL A 172 10.34 6.77 -4.01
CA VAL A 172 8.89 6.61 -4.25
C VAL A 172 8.44 7.42 -5.45
N LEU A 173 8.89 8.67 -5.58
CA LEU A 173 8.57 9.51 -6.73
C LEU A 173 9.23 9.02 -8.02
N GLY A 174 10.46 8.52 -7.94
CA GLY A 174 11.16 7.93 -9.09
C GLY A 174 10.42 6.74 -9.69
N ASN A 175 9.67 6.00 -8.86
CA ASN A 175 8.88 4.85 -9.29
C ASN A 175 7.42 5.21 -9.68
N ALA A 176 6.99 6.47 -9.56
CA ALA A 176 5.61 6.87 -9.77
C ALA A 176 5.07 6.52 -11.18
N ALA A 177 5.95 6.54 -12.19
CA ALA A 177 5.58 6.23 -13.57
C ALA A 177 5.15 4.78 -13.79
N HIS A 178 5.52 3.85 -12.90
CA HIS A 178 5.18 2.43 -13.02
C HIS A 178 3.84 2.07 -12.39
N ILE A 179 3.25 2.96 -11.59
CA ILE A 179 2.01 2.68 -10.86
C ILE A 179 0.82 2.50 -11.81
N SER A 180 0.81 3.19 -12.96
CA SER A 180 -0.22 2.95 -13.99
C SER A 180 -0.16 1.54 -14.57
N ASP A 181 1.05 1.01 -14.76
CA ASP A 181 1.27 -0.33 -15.29
C ASP A 181 0.81 -1.37 -14.25
N ASP A 182 1.10 -1.12 -12.97
CA ASP A 182 0.62 -1.97 -11.87
C ASP A 182 -0.91 -2.03 -11.83
N PHE A 183 -1.61 -0.91 -12.00
CA PHE A 183 -3.07 -0.91 -12.01
C PHE A 183 -3.66 -1.68 -13.20
N GLN A 184 -3.06 -1.54 -14.39
CA GLN A 184 -3.45 -2.36 -15.54
C GLN A 184 -3.21 -3.85 -15.26
N GLN A 185 -2.09 -4.20 -14.63
CA GLN A 185 -1.76 -5.57 -14.28
C GLN A 185 -2.73 -6.15 -13.24
N ILE A 186 -3.11 -5.35 -12.23
CA ILE A 186 -4.11 -5.72 -11.22
C ILE A 186 -5.46 -5.96 -11.89
N HIS A 187 -5.89 -5.08 -12.80
CA HIS A 187 -7.12 -5.27 -13.56
C HIS A 187 -7.12 -6.62 -14.28
N GLN A 188 -6.05 -6.93 -15.03
CA GLN A 188 -5.92 -8.21 -15.73
C GLN A 188 -5.97 -9.42 -14.80
N TYR A 189 -5.35 -9.31 -13.61
CA TYR A 189 -5.37 -10.37 -12.61
C TYR A 189 -6.74 -10.59 -12.01
N LEU A 190 -7.48 -9.52 -11.70
CA LEU A 190 -8.86 -9.62 -11.22
C LEU A 190 -9.80 -10.16 -12.30
N ASP A 191 -9.45 -9.98 -13.57
CA ASP A 191 -10.24 -10.44 -14.71
C ASP A 191 -10.02 -11.87 -15.17
N ALA A 192 -8.92 -12.49 -14.73
CA ALA A 192 -8.44 -13.81 -15.16
C ALA A 192 -9.43 -14.97 -14.96
#